data_AF-A0A316G0Q1-F1
#
_entry.id   AF-A0A316G0Q1-F1
#
_cell.length_a   1.000
_cell.length_b   1.000
_cell.length_c   1.000
_cell.angle_alpha   90.00
_cell.angle_beta   90.00
_cell.angle_gamma   90.00
#
_symmetry.space_group_name_H-M   'P 1'
#
loop_
_entity.id
_entity.type
_entity.pdbx_description
1 polymer ?
#
loop_
_entity_poly.entity_id
_entity_poly.type
_entity_poly.pdbx_seq_one_letter_code
_entity_poly.pdbx_strand_id
1 'polypeptide(L)'
;MIYCYYREFKMKFKLYLITIICLLCMCHGYTKEGYELTLDLNKDGVMDVSYEFEGDFYYEFIDRNFDGGIDESHKYTKNHILISSKIDEDKNGVLETSIIYKDTNFMRSYVDDNYDGLFEYLFLYDNGVLDCGFRVRSIDTNGIAKLGFVNFKFGYPMDDEVIFHIKAKELKPLVFGNDCKGWKTRG
;
A
#
# COMPACT_ATOMS: atom_id res chain seq x y z
N MET A 1 20.92 42.99 -64.05
CA MET A 1 21.23 41.55 -63.87
C MET A 1 21.59 41.19 -62.42
N ILE A 2 21.11 41.94 -61.40
CA ILE A 2 21.41 41.69 -59.97
C ILE A 2 20.16 41.19 -59.22
N TYR A 3 18.96 41.50 -59.71
CA TYR A 3 17.69 41.12 -59.10
C TYR A 3 17.33 39.63 -59.24
N CYS A 4 17.89 38.88 -60.19
CA CYS A 4 17.65 37.43 -60.28
C CYS A 4 18.42 36.62 -59.22
N TYR A 5 19.60 37.08 -58.80
CA TYR A 5 20.43 36.33 -57.83
C TYR A 5 19.85 36.33 -56.41
N TYR A 6 19.15 37.40 -56.02
CA TYR A 6 18.55 37.53 -54.69
C TYR A 6 17.34 36.61 -54.46
N ARG A 7 16.64 36.20 -55.53
CA ARG A 7 15.42 35.39 -55.43
C ARG A 7 15.74 33.91 -55.20
N GLU A 8 16.82 33.39 -55.76
CA GLU A 8 17.25 32.01 -55.52
C GLU A 8 17.88 31.81 -54.14
N PHE A 9 18.60 32.82 -53.62
CA PHE A 9 19.22 32.74 -52.29
C PHE A 9 18.17 32.67 -51.17
N LYS A 10 17.05 33.39 -51.33
CA LYS A 10 15.97 33.43 -50.33
C LYS A 10 15.17 32.12 -50.24
N MET A 11 15.17 31.30 -51.30
CA MET A 11 14.49 30.00 -51.32
C MET A 11 15.32 28.89 -50.67
N LYS A 12 16.65 28.86 -50.90
CA LYS A 12 17.53 27.86 -50.28
C LYS A 12 17.67 28.04 -48.77
N PHE A 13 17.61 29.27 -48.26
CA PHE A 13 17.68 29.55 -46.83
C PHE A 13 16.45 29.05 -46.05
N LYS A 14 15.25 29.10 -46.66
CA LYS A 14 14.02 28.58 -46.03
C LYS A 14 13.99 27.06 -45.93
N LEU A 15 14.52 26.34 -46.94
CA LEU A 15 14.62 24.88 -46.85
C LEU A 15 15.62 24.44 -45.76
N TYR A 16 16.75 25.13 -45.64
CA TYR A 16 17.78 24.79 -44.65
C TYR A 16 17.30 25.01 -43.21
N LEU A 17 16.50 26.08 -42.98
CA LEU A 17 15.92 26.37 -41.67
C LEU A 17 14.89 25.31 -41.25
N ILE A 18 14.07 24.81 -42.19
CA ILE A 18 13.07 23.75 -41.91
C ILE A 18 13.77 22.42 -41.58
N THR A 19 14.87 22.09 -42.26
CA THR A 19 15.62 20.86 -41.97
C THR A 19 16.34 20.92 -40.61
N ILE A 20 16.83 22.10 -40.19
CA ILE A 20 17.45 22.28 -38.87
C ILE A 20 16.41 22.16 -37.75
N ILE A 21 15.20 22.70 -37.95
CA ILE A 21 14.10 22.57 -36.97
C ILE A 21 13.65 21.10 -36.85
N CYS A 22 13.54 20.36 -37.96
CA CYS A 22 13.22 18.93 -37.93
C CYS A 22 14.32 18.07 -37.27
N LEU A 23 15.61 18.41 -37.45
CA LEU A 23 16.70 17.72 -36.75
C LEU A 23 16.71 18.00 -35.24
N LEU A 24 16.36 19.22 -34.81
CA LEU A 24 16.25 19.57 -33.39
C LEU A 24 15.07 18.89 -32.70
N CYS A 25 13.98 18.60 -33.43
CA CYS A 25 12.83 17.88 -32.87
C CYS A 25 13.07 16.36 -32.68
N MET A 26 14.03 15.75 -33.39
CA MET A 26 14.31 14.31 -33.30
C MET A 26 15.29 13.94 -32.17
N CYS A 27 15.89 14.92 -31.48
CA CYS A 27 16.90 14.68 -30.43
C CYS A 27 16.35 14.76 -29.00
N HIS A 28 15.08 15.13 -28.82
CA HIS A 28 14.43 15.01 -27.51
C HIS A 28 13.92 13.58 -27.37
N GLY A 29 14.85 12.66 -27.14
CA GLY A 29 14.54 11.42 -26.48
C GLY A 29 13.83 11.80 -25.19
N TYR A 30 12.51 11.64 -25.17
CA TYR A 30 11.72 11.63 -23.95
C TYR A 30 12.27 10.46 -23.12
N THR A 31 13.31 10.75 -22.34
CA THR A 31 13.61 9.94 -21.17
C THR A 31 12.32 9.97 -20.38
N LYS A 32 11.78 8.77 -20.17
CA LYS A 32 10.68 8.53 -19.26
C LYS A 32 11.25 8.79 -17.86
N GLU A 33 11.56 10.05 -17.55
CA GLU A 33 11.85 10.49 -16.20
C GLU A 33 10.57 10.16 -15.43
N GLY A 34 10.62 9.06 -14.69
CA GLY A 34 9.61 8.78 -13.68
C GLY A 34 9.66 9.96 -12.75
N TYR A 35 8.66 10.83 -12.84
CA TYR A 35 8.49 11.88 -11.86
C TYR A 35 8.27 11.19 -10.52
N GLU A 36 9.30 11.19 -9.69
CA GLU A 36 9.19 10.80 -8.29
C GLU A 36 8.33 11.88 -7.64
N LEU A 37 7.05 11.60 -7.48
CA LEU A 37 6.13 12.52 -6.82
C LEU A 37 6.43 12.41 -5.33
N THR A 38 6.93 13.49 -4.76
CA THR A 38 7.37 13.53 -3.37
C THR A 38 7.00 14.88 -2.78
N LEU A 39 6.63 14.89 -1.51
CA LEU A 39 6.18 16.08 -0.78
C LEU A 39 6.94 16.17 0.55
N ASP A 40 7.61 17.29 0.75
CA ASP A 40 8.21 17.70 2.02
C ASP A 40 7.27 18.77 2.63
N LEU A 41 6.47 18.37 3.61
CA LEU A 41 5.43 19.19 4.24
C LEU A 41 6.02 20.08 5.33
N ASN A 42 7.06 19.63 6.04
CA ASN A 42 7.67 20.36 7.15
C ASN A 42 8.88 21.26 6.72
N LYS A 43 9.38 21.07 5.50
CA LYS A 43 10.51 21.77 4.85
C LYS A 43 11.87 21.52 5.48
N ASP A 44 12.11 20.33 6.02
CA ASP A 44 13.41 19.96 6.58
C ASP A 44 14.36 19.30 5.54
N GLY A 45 13.87 19.07 4.32
CA GLY A 45 14.61 18.43 3.23
C GLY A 45 14.52 16.90 3.21
N VAL A 46 13.74 16.30 4.12
CA VAL A 46 13.32 14.90 4.11
C VAL A 46 11.91 14.82 3.49
N MET A 47 11.61 13.72 2.80
CA MET A 47 10.32 13.58 2.12
C MET A 47 9.31 12.94 3.07
N ASP A 48 8.19 13.61 3.28
CA ASP A 48 7.12 13.16 4.18
C ASP A 48 6.10 12.28 3.47
N VAL A 49 5.87 12.52 2.18
CA VAL A 49 5.02 11.68 1.33
C VAL A 49 5.79 11.35 0.05
N SER A 50 5.79 10.07 -0.33
CA SER A 50 6.39 9.62 -1.59
C SER A 50 5.52 8.58 -2.29
N TYR A 51 5.63 8.53 -3.62
CA TYR A 51 4.88 7.60 -4.45
C TYR A 51 5.80 6.73 -5.29
N GLU A 52 5.61 5.41 -5.24
CA GLU A 52 6.36 4.44 -6.04
C GLU A 52 5.42 3.67 -6.97
N PHE A 53 5.70 3.65 -8.27
CA PHE A 53 4.86 2.99 -9.27
C PHE A 53 5.42 1.61 -9.66
N GLU A 54 4.64 0.55 -9.47
CA GLU A 54 5.02 -0.84 -9.75
C GLU A 54 3.95 -1.54 -10.61
N GLY A 55 4.21 -1.70 -11.91
CA GLY A 55 3.30 -2.42 -12.81
C GLY A 55 1.94 -1.74 -12.93
N ASP A 56 0.89 -2.39 -12.41
CA ASP A 56 -0.51 -1.90 -12.38
C ASP A 56 -0.93 -1.29 -11.04
N PHE A 57 0.05 -1.11 -10.15
CA PHE A 57 -0.14 -0.56 -8.82
C PHE A 57 0.76 0.65 -8.60
N TYR A 58 0.45 1.41 -7.56
CA TYR A 58 1.39 2.32 -6.95
C TYR A 58 1.30 2.23 -5.43
N TYR A 59 2.38 2.58 -4.76
CA TYR A 59 2.47 2.71 -3.33
C TYR A 59 2.54 4.18 -2.95
N GLU A 60 1.92 4.53 -1.85
CA GLU A 60 2.04 5.80 -1.16
C GLU A 60 2.71 5.50 0.19
N PHE A 61 3.79 6.19 0.48
CA PHE A 61 4.52 6.09 1.75
C PHE A 61 4.39 7.41 2.49
N ILE A 62 4.09 7.37 3.78
CA ILE A 62 3.81 8.53 4.62
C ILE A 62 4.66 8.46 5.89
N ASP A 63 5.41 9.51 6.16
CA ASP A 63 6.01 9.84 7.45
C ASP A 63 5.08 10.82 8.18
N ARG A 64 4.44 10.39 9.29
CA ARG A 64 3.47 11.21 10.01
C ARG A 64 4.11 12.03 11.12
N ASN A 65 5.34 11.72 11.49
CA ASN A 65 6.01 12.31 12.64
C ASN A 65 7.24 13.17 12.25
N PHE A 66 7.62 13.13 10.98
CA PHE A 66 8.73 13.85 10.36
C PHE A 66 10.11 13.45 10.90
N ASP A 67 10.32 12.16 11.15
CA ASP A 67 11.61 11.61 11.59
C ASP A 67 12.42 10.95 10.46
N GLY A 68 11.86 10.93 9.25
CA GLY A 68 12.40 10.28 8.05
C GLY A 68 12.09 8.79 7.93
N GLY A 69 11.33 8.23 8.88
CA GLY A 69 10.79 6.87 8.88
C GLY A 69 9.43 6.81 8.18
N ILE A 70 9.13 5.66 7.57
CA ILE A 70 7.81 5.41 6.99
C ILE A 70 6.89 4.90 8.09
N ASP A 71 5.87 5.67 8.42
CA ASP A 71 4.83 5.28 9.38
C ASP A 71 3.66 4.54 8.69
N GLU A 72 3.34 4.88 7.45
CA GLU A 72 2.26 4.23 6.68
C GLU A 72 2.70 3.90 5.25
N SER A 73 2.24 2.76 4.75
CA SER A 73 2.38 2.36 3.34
C SER A 73 1.05 1.87 2.80
N HIS A 74 0.53 2.54 1.77
CA HIS A 74 -0.72 2.19 1.13
C HIS A 74 -0.49 1.70 -0.29
N LYS A 75 -1.12 0.60 -0.68
CA LYS A 75 -1.07 0.07 -2.05
C LYS A 75 -2.38 0.34 -2.76
N TYR A 76 -2.28 1.00 -3.90
CA TYR A 76 -3.42 1.33 -4.76
C TYR A 76 -3.29 0.68 -6.13
N THR A 77 -4.44 0.46 -6.79
CA THR A 77 -4.48 0.23 -8.24
C THR A 77 -4.22 1.53 -9.01
N LYS A 78 -3.89 1.45 -10.30
CA LYS A 78 -3.87 2.62 -11.21
C LYS A 78 -5.17 3.45 -11.26
N ASN A 79 -6.29 2.86 -10.86
CA ASN A 79 -7.59 3.55 -10.79
C ASN A 79 -7.85 4.16 -9.39
N HIS A 80 -6.80 4.33 -8.56
CA HIS A 80 -6.86 4.89 -7.21
C HIS A 80 -7.74 4.09 -6.23
N ILE A 81 -7.92 2.79 -6.48
CA ILE A 81 -8.60 1.88 -5.54
C ILE A 81 -7.57 1.35 -4.55
N LEU A 82 -7.78 1.60 -3.25
CA LEU A 82 -6.96 1.09 -2.16
C LEU A 82 -7.15 -0.43 -2.00
N ILE A 83 -6.04 -1.16 -1.94
CA ILE A 83 -6.01 -2.64 -1.88
C ILE A 83 -5.50 -3.12 -0.53
N SER A 84 -4.44 -2.50 -0.03
CA SER A 84 -3.86 -2.85 1.27
C SER A 84 -3.18 -1.65 1.89
N SER A 85 -3.01 -1.71 3.21
CA SER A 85 -2.20 -0.75 3.95
C SER A 85 -1.34 -1.47 4.96
N LYS A 86 -0.19 -0.88 5.28
CA LYS A 86 0.65 -1.26 6.40
C LYS A 86 0.90 -0.01 7.25
N ILE A 87 0.85 -0.14 8.57
CA ILE A 87 0.89 0.97 9.51
C ILE A 87 1.79 0.58 10.68
N ASP A 88 2.65 1.52 11.06
CA ASP A 88 3.44 1.55 12.29
C ASP A 88 2.69 2.43 13.30
N GLU A 89 1.94 1.85 14.23
CA GLU A 89 1.11 2.63 15.16
C GLU A 89 1.93 3.28 16.28
N ASP A 90 3.03 2.64 16.70
CA ASP A 90 3.86 3.10 17.82
C ASP A 90 5.08 3.92 17.40
N LYS A 91 5.31 4.04 16.09
CA LYS A 91 6.39 4.80 15.44
C LYS A 91 7.76 4.26 15.79
N ASN A 92 7.91 2.94 15.83
CA ASN A 92 9.17 2.27 16.14
C ASN A 92 10.03 1.97 14.90
N GLY A 93 9.54 2.32 13.71
CA GLY A 93 10.18 2.11 12.42
C GLY A 93 9.79 0.79 11.74
N VAL A 94 8.74 0.12 12.21
CA VAL A 94 8.30 -1.16 11.67
C VAL A 94 6.78 -1.14 11.47
N LEU A 95 6.31 -1.64 10.32
CA LEU A 95 4.89 -1.63 9.97
C LEU A 95 4.21 -2.94 10.42
N GLU A 96 3.86 -3.05 11.71
CA GLU A 96 3.27 -4.24 12.34
C GLU A 96 1.81 -4.47 11.96
N THR A 97 1.06 -3.40 11.67
CA THR A 97 -0.37 -3.51 11.34
C THR A 97 -0.55 -3.63 9.84
N SER A 98 -1.25 -4.66 9.39
CA SER A 98 -1.60 -4.86 7.98
C SER A 98 -3.12 -4.88 7.79
N ILE A 99 -3.61 -4.12 6.81
CA ILE A 99 -5.03 -3.99 6.48
C ILE A 99 -5.22 -4.41 5.03
N ILE A 100 -6.26 -5.19 4.75
CA ILE A 100 -6.64 -5.60 3.40
C ILE A 100 -8.06 -5.12 3.11
N TYR A 101 -8.21 -4.53 1.93
CA TYR A 101 -9.45 -3.98 1.43
C TYR A 101 -10.00 -4.84 0.31
N LYS A 102 -11.33 -4.87 0.20
CA LYS A 102 -12.04 -5.45 -0.94
C LYS A 102 -13.16 -4.51 -1.33
N ASP A 103 -13.18 -4.09 -2.60
CA ASP A 103 -14.18 -3.16 -3.13
C ASP A 103 -14.32 -1.90 -2.24
N THR A 104 -13.18 -1.33 -1.82
CA THR A 104 -13.07 -0.17 -0.90
C THR A 104 -13.52 -0.39 0.54
N ASN A 105 -14.00 -1.58 0.91
CA ASN A 105 -14.37 -1.91 2.28
C ASN A 105 -13.23 -2.62 3.02
N PHE A 106 -13.14 -2.41 4.33
CA PHE A 106 -12.30 -3.23 5.21
C PHE A 106 -12.76 -4.68 5.09
N MET A 107 -11.82 -5.57 4.75
CA MET A 107 -12.07 -7.00 4.73
C MET A 107 -11.46 -7.67 5.95
N ARG A 108 -10.20 -7.33 6.26
CA ARG A 108 -9.49 -7.82 7.44
C ARG A 108 -8.33 -6.92 7.82
N SER A 109 -7.98 -6.94 9.09
CA SER A 109 -6.73 -6.38 9.59
C SER A 109 -6.05 -7.36 10.53
N TYR A 110 -4.73 -7.34 10.58
CA TYR A 110 -3.96 -8.14 11.53
C TYR A 110 -2.73 -7.37 12.00
N VAL A 111 -2.26 -7.73 13.18
CA VAL A 111 -1.10 -7.12 13.85
C VAL A 111 -0.10 -8.23 14.17
N ASP A 112 1.14 -8.05 13.73
CA ASP A 112 2.30 -8.90 14.03
C ASP A 112 3.33 -8.03 14.80
N ASP A 113 3.07 -7.86 16.09
CA ASP A 113 3.76 -6.94 17.01
C ASP A 113 5.19 -7.40 17.32
N ASN A 114 5.44 -8.70 17.23
CA ASN A 114 6.75 -9.30 17.55
C ASN A 114 7.58 -9.66 16.30
N TYR A 115 7.02 -9.49 15.10
CA TYR A 115 7.64 -9.76 13.80
C TYR A 115 8.03 -11.23 13.56
N ASP A 116 7.31 -12.18 14.16
CA ASP A 116 7.54 -13.62 13.99
C ASP A 116 6.78 -14.20 12.77
N GLY A 117 5.97 -13.38 12.10
CA GLY A 117 5.17 -13.77 10.93
C GLY A 117 3.84 -14.43 11.28
N LEU A 118 3.48 -14.50 12.57
CA LEU A 118 2.17 -14.85 13.09
C LEU A 118 1.48 -13.57 13.56
N PHE A 119 0.16 -13.56 13.57
CA PHE A 119 -0.56 -12.42 14.13
C PHE A 119 -0.80 -12.59 15.63
N GLU A 120 -0.66 -11.53 16.40
CA GLU A 120 -1.21 -11.44 17.76
C GLU A 120 -2.71 -11.17 17.71
N TYR A 121 -3.14 -10.31 16.78
CA TYR A 121 -4.53 -9.90 16.58
C TYR A 121 -4.94 -10.07 15.13
N LEU A 122 -6.14 -10.60 14.89
CA LEU A 122 -6.77 -10.66 13.58
C LEU A 122 -8.23 -10.23 13.71
N PHE A 123 -8.64 -9.26 12.92
CA PHE A 123 -10.01 -8.78 12.85
C PHE A 123 -10.58 -9.04 11.46
N LEU A 124 -11.80 -9.57 11.41
CA LEU A 124 -12.55 -9.80 10.18
C LEU A 124 -13.76 -8.88 10.14
N TYR A 125 -14.01 -8.32 8.96
CA TYR A 125 -15.06 -7.35 8.73
C TYR A 125 -16.05 -7.88 7.70
N ASP A 126 -17.33 -7.67 7.94
CA ASP A 126 -18.40 -7.91 6.98
C ASP A 126 -18.93 -6.55 6.49
N ASN A 127 -18.68 -6.25 5.22
CA ASN A 127 -19.04 -4.96 4.58
C ASN A 127 -18.57 -3.73 5.38
N GLY A 128 -17.30 -3.76 5.83
CA GLY A 128 -16.70 -2.67 6.59
C GLY A 128 -17.09 -2.60 8.06
N VAL A 129 -17.94 -3.51 8.54
CA VAL A 129 -18.32 -3.60 9.96
C VAL A 129 -17.59 -4.77 10.61
N LEU A 130 -16.99 -4.55 11.78
CA LEU A 130 -16.32 -5.60 12.55
C LEU A 130 -17.30 -6.73 12.91
N ASP A 131 -17.03 -7.96 12.43
CA ASP A 131 -17.85 -9.17 12.68
C ASP A 131 -17.22 -10.06 13.76
N CYS A 132 -15.91 -10.31 13.69
CA CYS A 132 -15.21 -11.07 14.73
C CYS A 132 -13.74 -10.66 14.87
N GLY A 133 -13.17 -10.99 16.04
CA GLY A 133 -11.76 -10.82 16.35
C GLY A 133 -11.15 -12.09 16.93
N PHE A 134 -9.88 -12.30 16.63
CA PHE A 134 -9.05 -13.37 17.17
C PHE A 134 -7.84 -12.77 17.88
N ARG A 135 -7.44 -13.39 18.98
CA ARG A 135 -6.25 -13.01 19.73
C ARG A 135 -5.43 -14.23 20.12
N VAL A 136 -4.16 -14.27 19.76
CA VAL A 136 -3.25 -15.29 20.27
C VAL A 136 -2.88 -14.95 21.72
N ARG A 137 -3.23 -15.85 22.65
CA ARG A 137 -2.97 -15.66 24.09
C ARG A 137 -1.61 -16.21 24.52
N SER A 138 -1.23 -17.35 23.95
CA SER A 138 0.05 -18.02 24.22
C SER A 138 0.27 -19.12 23.19
N ILE A 139 1.53 -19.42 22.89
CA ILE A 139 1.93 -20.61 22.14
C ILE A 139 2.80 -21.46 23.07
N ASP A 140 2.46 -22.74 23.22
CA ASP A 140 3.26 -23.66 24.05
C ASP A 140 4.49 -24.20 23.29
N THR A 141 5.33 -24.96 23.99
CA THR A 141 6.56 -25.55 23.41
C THR A 141 6.28 -26.59 22.31
N ASN A 142 5.05 -27.09 22.21
CA ASN A 142 4.63 -28.01 21.16
C ASN A 142 4.04 -27.28 19.94
N GLY A 143 4.03 -25.94 19.96
CA GLY A 143 3.43 -25.12 18.92
C GLY A 143 1.91 -25.17 18.92
N ILE A 144 1.27 -25.41 20.08
CA ILE A 144 -0.17 -25.26 20.25
C ILE A 144 -0.47 -23.85 20.77
N ALA A 145 -1.23 -23.10 19.97
CA ALA A 145 -1.69 -21.77 20.30
C ALA A 145 -3.02 -21.83 21.04
N LYS A 146 -3.12 -21.06 22.13
CA LYS A 146 -4.40 -20.68 22.75
C LYS A 146 -4.93 -19.45 22.02
N LEU A 147 -5.98 -19.64 21.23
CA LEU A 147 -6.58 -18.61 20.42
C LEU A 147 -7.90 -18.16 21.05
N GLY A 148 -7.96 -16.92 21.49
CA GLY A 148 -9.21 -16.27 21.87
C GLY A 148 -9.99 -15.83 20.65
N PHE A 149 -11.31 -15.94 20.74
CA PHE A 149 -12.26 -15.55 19.70
C PHE A 149 -13.41 -14.77 20.32
N VAL A 150 -13.77 -13.65 19.68
CA VAL A 150 -14.87 -12.79 20.11
C VAL A 150 -15.72 -12.42 18.91
N ASN A 151 -17.03 -12.57 19.03
CA ASN A 151 -18.00 -12.05 18.07
C ASN A 151 -18.35 -10.60 18.38
N PHE A 152 -18.54 -9.80 17.35
CA PHE A 152 -18.93 -8.41 17.45
C PHE A 152 -20.27 -8.14 16.77
N LYS A 153 -20.98 -7.12 17.24
CA LYS A 153 -22.15 -6.56 16.59
C LYS A 153 -22.13 -5.06 16.78
N PHE A 154 -22.10 -4.32 15.67
CA PHE A 154 -21.99 -2.86 15.68
C PHE A 154 -20.78 -2.34 16.50
N GLY A 155 -19.66 -3.07 16.45
CA GLY A 155 -18.43 -2.72 17.16
C GLY A 155 -18.38 -3.14 18.63
N TYR A 156 -19.44 -3.74 19.18
CA TYR A 156 -19.47 -4.22 20.56
C TYR A 156 -19.31 -5.74 20.62
N PRO A 157 -18.55 -6.29 21.60
CA PRO A 157 -18.47 -7.72 21.81
C PRO A 157 -19.85 -8.26 22.24
N MET A 158 -20.28 -9.35 21.61
CA MET A 158 -21.59 -9.98 21.87
C MET A 158 -21.55 -11.00 23.00
N ASP A 159 -20.41 -11.65 23.18
CA ASP A 159 -20.21 -12.76 24.10
C ASP A 159 -18.81 -12.67 24.74
N ASP A 160 -18.61 -13.44 25.80
CA ASP A 160 -17.29 -13.66 26.38
C ASP A 160 -16.35 -14.33 25.35
N GLU A 161 -15.05 -14.14 25.54
CA GLU A 161 -14.04 -14.76 24.70
C GLU A 161 -14.08 -16.29 24.80
N VAL A 162 -14.18 -16.95 23.63
CA VAL A 162 -14.09 -18.41 23.50
C VAL A 162 -12.64 -18.78 23.20
N ILE A 163 -12.08 -19.75 23.93
CA ILE A 163 -10.69 -20.21 23.76
C ILE A 163 -10.63 -21.50 22.94
N PHE A 164 -9.88 -21.45 21.84
CA PHE A 164 -9.54 -22.60 21.01
C PHE A 164 -8.08 -23.02 21.22
N HIS A 165 -7.79 -24.28 20.94
CA HIS A 165 -6.42 -24.81 20.87
C HIS A 165 -6.15 -25.24 19.43
N ILE A 166 -5.26 -24.53 18.75
CA ILE A 166 -4.93 -24.79 17.35
C ILE A 166 -3.42 -24.87 17.16
N LYS A 167 -2.95 -25.47 16.06
CA LYS A 167 -1.50 -25.49 15.79
C LYS A 167 -1.05 -24.11 15.32
N ALA A 168 0.05 -23.59 15.85
CA ALA A 168 0.57 -22.26 15.54
C ALA A 168 0.83 -22.05 14.04
N LYS A 169 1.21 -23.10 13.31
CA LYS A 169 1.36 -23.05 11.85
C LYS A 169 0.08 -22.67 11.08
N GLU A 170 -1.09 -22.78 11.73
CA GLU A 170 -2.39 -22.41 11.18
C GLU A 170 -2.71 -20.93 11.41
N LEU A 171 -1.96 -20.22 12.27
CA LEU A 171 -2.08 -18.77 12.57
C LEU A 171 -1.60 -17.84 11.45
N LYS A 172 -1.52 -18.33 10.21
CA LYS A 172 -1.18 -17.45 9.09
C LYS A 172 -2.46 -16.73 8.63
N PRO A 173 -2.45 -15.40 8.44
CA PRO A 173 -3.63 -14.67 7.97
C PRO A 173 -4.23 -15.23 6.67
N LEU A 174 -3.40 -15.80 5.80
CA LEU A 174 -3.84 -16.44 4.54
C LEU A 174 -4.58 -17.77 4.74
N VAL A 175 -4.38 -18.44 5.88
CA VAL A 175 -5.03 -19.71 6.22
C VAL A 175 -6.37 -19.47 6.92
N PHE A 176 -6.47 -18.37 7.67
CA PHE A 176 -7.75 -17.91 8.21
C PHE A 176 -8.65 -17.45 7.07
N GLY A 177 -9.86 -18.03 6.99
CA GLY A 177 -10.86 -17.65 5.99
C GLY A 177 -11.25 -16.17 6.10
N ASN A 178 -12.00 -15.70 5.11
CA ASN A 178 -12.47 -14.31 5.06
C ASN A 178 -13.79 -14.09 5.81
N ASP A 179 -14.27 -15.07 6.57
CA ASP A 179 -15.51 -14.95 7.33
C ASP A 179 -15.43 -15.63 8.71
N CYS A 180 -16.34 -15.24 9.58
CA CYS A 180 -16.46 -15.76 10.94
C CYS A 180 -17.35 -17.01 11.03
N LYS A 181 -18.01 -17.43 9.94
CA LYS A 181 -19.08 -18.45 9.99
C LYS A 181 -18.56 -19.80 10.43
N GLY A 182 -17.38 -20.19 9.96
CA GLY A 182 -16.76 -21.47 10.32
C GLY A 182 -16.31 -21.58 11.78
N TRP A 183 -16.13 -20.45 12.47
CA TRP A 183 -15.66 -20.39 13.86
C TRP A 183 -16.82 -20.33 14.85
N LYS A 184 -17.93 -19.70 14.47
CA LYS A 184 -19.17 -19.63 15.27
C LYS A 184 -19.74 -21.00 15.64
N THR A 185 -19.48 -22.04 14.85
CA THR A 185 -19.99 -23.41 15.10
C THR A 185 -19.00 -24.34 15.79
N ARG A 186 -17.78 -23.90 16.09
CA ARG A 186 -16.72 -24.73 16.69
C ARG A 186 -16.62 -24.60 18.21
N GLY A 187 -17.23 -23.55 18.76
CA GLY A 187 -17.28 -23.28 20.20
C GLY A 187 -18.35 -24.09 20.92
#